data_AF-A0A2T0T7N1-F1
#
_entry.id   AF-A0A2T0T7N1-F1
#
_cell.length_a   1.000
_cell.length_b   1.000
_cell.length_c   1.000
_cell.angle_alpha   90.00
_cell.angle_beta   90.00
_cell.angle_gamma   90.00
#
_symmetry.space_group_name_H-M   'P 1'
#
loop_
_entity.id
_entity.type
_entity.pdbx_description
1 polymer ?
#
loop_
_entity_poly.entity_id
_entity_poly.type
_entity_poly.pdbx_seq_one_letter_code
_entity_poly.pdbx_strand_id
1 'polypeptide(L)'
;MAVGDTAGMSHSNPAPNGAPGGFPTADEVCRLATRGRRARFRPSGEVGWAQVLVAVDRLRAELPDDLLVIVSPGAGSVRSPLLTVLRLVDEADCLRLRDQLQALVGEFRELGNRLAVRFRLDIEPAYEQGDWYPDRLVEEDGETWSLHIHGEHCLFTNLRSGTEIEVHTDYPDAIDPGFLLGYAETADRYPEIRAACLEGFHDMDRMLKLAAIPLGLQDR
;
A
#
# COMPACT_ATOMS: atom_id res chain seq x y z
N MET A 1 29.74 -9.89 55.96
CA MET A 1 29.86 -8.42 56.18
C MET A 1 30.78 -7.89 55.10
N ALA A 2 30.46 -6.93 54.24
CA ALA A 2 29.22 -6.38 53.71
C ALA A 2 29.68 -5.77 52.36
N VAL A 3 29.00 -6.13 51.27
CA VAL A 3 29.30 -5.65 49.91
C VAL A 3 28.53 -4.34 49.74
N GLY A 4 29.23 -3.28 49.30
CA GLY A 4 28.63 -1.96 49.11
C GLY A 4 27.79 -1.93 47.83
N ASP A 5 26.52 -1.54 47.98
CA ASP A 5 25.55 -1.31 46.92
C ASP A 5 25.87 -0.01 46.15
N THR A 6 25.99 -0.13 44.83
CA THR A 6 25.94 1.00 43.91
C THR A 6 24.48 1.32 43.57
N ALA A 7 24.00 2.46 44.04
CA ALA A 7 22.68 3.00 43.72
C ALA A 7 22.57 3.31 42.21
N GLY A 8 21.79 2.51 41.48
CA GLY A 8 21.33 2.81 40.14
C GLY A 8 20.26 3.90 40.18
N MET A 9 20.55 5.07 39.61
CA MET A 9 19.54 6.10 39.34
C MET A 9 18.58 5.57 38.26
N SER A 10 17.40 5.16 38.69
CA SER A 10 16.29 4.84 37.80
C SER A 10 15.71 6.13 37.21
N HIS A 11 16.06 6.43 35.95
CA HIS A 11 15.35 7.42 35.15
C HIS A 11 13.98 6.86 34.80
N SER A 12 13.01 7.13 35.68
CA SER A 12 11.60 6.87 35.42
C SER A 12 11.12 7.85 34.35
N ASN A 13 10.93 7.37 33.11
CA ASN A 13 10.20 8.13 32.09
C ASN A 13 8.77 8.36 32.61
N PRO A 14 8.24 9.60 32.56
CA PRO A 14 6.86 9.84 32.93
C PRO A 14 5.93 9.09 31.96
N ALA A 15 4.98 8.34 32.52
CA ALA A 15 3.95 7.66 31.74
C ALA A 15 3.15 8.71 30.94
N PRO A 16 2.91 8.50 29.63
CA PRO A 16 2.11 9.42 28.85
C PRO A 16 0.67 9.43 29.40
N ASN A 17 0.10 10.63 29.55
CA ASN A 17 -1.32 10.83 29.83
C ASN A 17 -2.14 10.29 28.66
N GLY A 18 -2.44 8.99 28.68
CA GLY A 18 -3.27 8.34 27.67
C GLY A 18 -4.71 8.81 27.72
N ALA A 19 -5.40 8.75 26.58
CA ALA A 19 -6.84 8.99 26.51
C ALA A 19 -7.62 7.90 27.31
N PRO A 20 -8.91 8.12 27.64
CA PRO A 20 -9.74 7.11 28.29
C PRO A 20 -9.66 5.76 27.54
N GLY A 21 -9.40 4.66 28.27
CA GLY A 21 -9.25 3.32 27.68
C GLY A 21 -7.86 2.96 27.16
N GLY A 22 -6.84 3.79 27.41
CA GLY A 22 -5.46 3.52 27.01
C GLY A 22 -5.20 3.61 25.51
N PHE A 23 -6.04 4.37 24.80
CA PHE A 23 -5.81 4.76 23.42
C PHE A 23 -4.78 5.90 23.37
N PRO A 24 -3.94 5.94 22.31
CA PRO A 24 -2.99 7.03 22.15
C PRO A 24 -3.72 8.34 21.83
N THR A 25 -3.14 9.46 22.25
CA THR A 25 -3.61 10.79 21.85
C THR A 25 -3.08 11.15 20.46
N ALA A 26 -3.71 12.13 19.78
CA ALA A 26 -3.23 12.62 18.49
C ALA A 26 -1.77 13.12 18.58
N ASP A 27 -1.43 13.88 19.62
CA ASP A 27 -0.05 14.34 19.87
C ASP A 27 0.95 13.20 20.03
N GLU A 28 0.56 12.14 20.76
CA GLU A 28 1.40 10.96 20.94
C GLU A 28 1.65 10.24 19.60
N VAL A 29 0.60 10.09 18.79
CA VAL A 29 0.69 9.51 17.46
C VAL A 29 1.59 10.36 16.55
N CYS A 30 1.35 11.68 16.48
CA CYS A 30 2.15 12.60 15.67
C CYS A 30 3.64 12.55 16.00
N ARG A 31 3.99 12.40 17.29
CA ARG A 31 5.37 12.30 17.75
C ARG A 31 6.02 10.96 17.41
N LEU A 32 5.26 9.86 17.43
CA LEU A 32 5.80 8.50 17.30
C LEU A 32 5.75 7.94 15.88
N ALA A 33 4.75 8.34 15.07
CA ALA A 33 4.62 7.91 13.68
C ALA A 33 5.60 8.70 12.80
N THR A 34 6.61 8.00 12.28
CA THR A 34 7.65 8.56 11.39
C THR A 34 7.69 7.78 10.09
N ARG A 35 8.08 8.43 8.99
CA ARG A 35 8.15 7.81 7.65
C ARG A 35 8.98 6.53 7.69
N GLY A 36 8.46 5.43 7.14
CA GLY A 36 9.13 4.12 7.10
C GLY A 36 9.19 3.41 8.46
N ARG A 37 8.59 3.97 9.52
CA ARG A 37 8.54 3.36 10.85
C ARG A 37 7.14 3.47 11.44
N ARG A 38 6.43 2.36 11.35
CA ARG A 38 5.07 2.17 11.86
C ARG A 38 5.01 2.32 13.38
N ALA A 39 4.14 3.20 13.88
CA ALA A 39 3.82 3.28 15.30
C ALA A 39 2.74 2.24 15.63
N ARG A 40 2.86 1.58 16.78
CA ARG A 40 1.96 0.49 17.19
C ARG A 40 1.45 0.73 18.60
N PHE A 41 0.15 0.73 18.76
CA PHE A 41 -0.53 1.00 20.02
C PHE A 41 -1.49 -0.13 20.36
N ARG A 42 -1.42 -0.60 21.60
CA ARG A 42 -2.36 -1.56 22.15
C ARG A 42 -3.21 -0.84 23.18
N PRO A 43 -4.53 -0.76 22.99
CA PRO A 43 -5.44 -0.26 24.03
C PRO A 43 -5.24 -1.06 25.31
N SER A 44 -5.28 -0.38 26.46
CA SER A 44 -5.08 -1.03 27.75
C SER A 44 -6.40 -1.57 28.30
N GLY A 45 -6.39 -2.77 28.86
CA GLY A 45 -7.56 -3.39 29.48
C GLY A 45 -8.45 -4.15 28.49
N GLU A 46 -9.58 -4.65 28.99
CA GLU A 46 -10.61 -5.28 28.16
C GLU A 46 -11.42 -4.19 27.46
N VAL A 47 -11.14 -3.98 26.17
CA VAL A 47 -11.83 -2.99 25.34
C VAL A 47 -12.64 -3.70 24.28
N GLY A 48 -13.95 -3.43 24.23
CA GLY A 48 -14.84 -4.01 23.23
C GLY A 48 -14.56 -3.44 21.84
N TRP A 49 -14.77 -4.23 20.77
CA TRP A 49 -14.50 -3.80 19.39
C TRP A 49 -15.21 -2.50 19.00
N ALA A 50 -16.46 -2.31 19.43
CA ALA A 50 -17.20 -1.07 19.18
C ALA A 50 -16.51 0.17 19.80
N GLN A 51 -15.91 0.04 20.99
CA GLN A 51 -15.16 1.12 21.62
C GLN A 51 -13.87 1.43 20.86
N VAL A 52 -13.21 0.40 20.31
CA VAL A 52 -12.03 0.58 19.45
C VAL A 52 -12.38 1.39 18.21
N LEU A 53 -13.47 1.05 17.52
CA LEU A 53 -13.89 1.78 16.32
C LEU A 53 -14.18 3.24 16.63
N VAL A 54 -14.93 3.53 17.70
CA VAL A 54 -15.21 4.91 18.13
C VAL A 54 -13.94 5.68 18.47
N ALA A 55 -12.98 5.06 19.17
CA ALA A 55 -11.71 5.69 19.50
C ALA A 55 -10.85 5.96 18.25
N VAL A 56 -10.83 5.03 17.30
CA VAL A 56 -10.12 5.17 16.02
C VAL A 56 -10.72 6.28 15.17
N ASP A 57 -12.04 6.38 15.09
CA ASP A 57 -12.71 7.44 14.32
C ASP A 57 -12.45 8.81 14.92
N ARG A 58 -12.47 8.92 16.24
CA ARG A 58 -12.06 10.16 16.94
C ARG A 58 -10.60 10.50 16.64
N LEU A 59 -9.71 9.52 16.77
CA LEU A 59 -8.29 9.73 16.50
C LEU A 59 -8.07 10.22 15.06
N ARG A 60 -8.72 9.60 14.07
CA ARG A 60 -8.65 10.03 12.66
C ARG A 60 -9.10 11.47 12.45
N ALA A 61 -10.13 11.93 13.15
CA ALA A 61 -10.61 13.30 13.05
C ALA A 61 -9.65 14.34 13.65
N GLU A 62 -8.75 13.94 14.53
CA GLU A 62 -7.78 14.81 15.19
C GLU A 62 -6.37 14.76 14.55
N LEU A 63 -6.11 13.77 13.69
CA LEU A 63 -4.80 13.57 13.06
C LEU A 63 -4.64 14.36 11.76
N PRO A 64 -3.42 14.80 11.44
CA PRO A 64 -3.05 15.23 10.08
C PRO A 64 -3.38 14.18 9.02
N ASP A 65 -3.72 14.65 7.82
CA ASP A 65 -4.14 13.79 6.71
C ASP A 65 -3.04 12.81 6.24
N ASP A 66 -1.76 13.08 6.53
CA ASP A 66 -0.64 12.18 6.22
C ASP A 66 -0.48 11.02 7.20
N LEU A 67 -1.33 10.91 8.23
CA LEU A 67 -1.30 9.80 9.19
C LEU A 67 -2.46 8.83 8.97
N LEU A 68 -2.13 7.61 8.55
CA LEU A 68 -3.10 6.53 8.34
C LEU A 68 -3.18 5.62 9.56
N VAL A 69 -4.37 5.51 10.15
CA VAL A 69 -4.67 4.58 11.25
C VAL A 69 -5.32 3.30 10.73
N ILE A 70 -4.61 2.18 10.90
CA ILE A 70 -5.08 0.83 10.60
C ILE A 70 -5.39 0.13 11.92
N VAL A 71 -6.62 -0.35 12.07
CA VAL A 71 -7.03 -1.14 13.21
C VAL A 71 -7.11 -2.62 12.83
N SER A 72 -6.53 -3.47 13.66
CA SER A 72 -6.62 -4.92 13.52
C SER A 72 -7.23 -5.51 14.79
N PRO A 73 -8.13 -6.50 14.68
CA PRO A 73 -8.77 -7.12 15.83
C PRO A 73 -7.80 -7.95 16.70
N GLY A 74 -6.57 -8.17 16.22
CA GLY A 74 -5.64 -9.15 16.79
C GLY A 74 -5.86 -10.54 16.19
N ALA A 75 -4.85 -11.41 16.27
CA ALA A 75 -4.96 -12.79 15.82
C ALA A 75 -5.45 -13.70 16.96
N GLY A 76 -6.65 -14.29 16.80
CA GLY A 76 -7.26 -15.20 17.77
C GLY A 76 -8.13 -14.50 18.83
N SER A 77 -9.01 -15.27 19.49
CA SER A 77 -10.05 -14.80 20.42
C SER A 77 -9.55 -14.15 21.73
N VAL A 78 -8.23 -14.13 21.96
CA VAL A 78 -7.61 -13.73 23.23
C VAL A 78 -6.68 -12.51 23.07
N ARG A 79 -6.42 -12.05 21.83
CA ARG A 79 -5.46 -10.96 21.61
C ARG A 79 -6.15 -9.60 21.57
N SER A 80 -5.59 -8.65 22.31
CA SER A 80 -6.03 -7.27 22.30
C SER A 80 -5.92 -6.65 20.90
N PRO A 81 -6.87 -5.78 20.51
CA PRO A 81 -6.78 -5.00 19.29
C PRO A 81 -5.43 -4.28 19.16
N LEU A 82 -4.95 -4.14 17.93
CA LEU A 82 -3.73 -3.40 17.63
C LEU A 82 -4.04 -2.28 16.64
N LEU A 83 -3.68 -1.06 17.03
CA LEU A 83 -3.67 0.10 16.17
C LEU A 83 -2.26 0.24 15.59
N THR A 84 -2.17 0.25 14.27
CA THR A 84 -0.94 0.58 13.54
C THR A 84 -1.14 1.92 12.88
N VAL A 85 -0.21 2.85 13.09
CA VAL A 85 -0.22 4.16 12.42
C VAL A 85 0.97 4.27 11.49
N LEU A 86 0.69 4.64 10.24
CA LEU A 86 1.67 4.93 9.21
C LEU A 86 1.74 6.44 9.00
N ARG A 87 2.94 6.98 8.80
CA ARG A 87 3.10 8.31 8.22
C ARG A 87 3.32 8.13 6.73
N LEU A 88 2.39 8.64 5.94
CA LEU A 88 2.39 8.57 4.49
C LEU A 88 3.19 9.72 3.89
N VAL A 89 3.44 9.66 2.59
CA VAL A 89 4.02 10.76 1.80
C VAL A 89 3.23 12.05 1.97
N ASP A 90 3.92 13.17 2.14
CA ASP A 90 3.27 14.46 2.31
C ASP A 90 2.89 15.11 0.97
N GLU A 91 2.11 16.19 1.04
CA GLU A 91 1.63 16.90 -0.14
C GLU A 91 2.78 17.57 -0.92
N ALA A 92 3.80 18.07 -0.24
CA ALA A 92 4.93 18.75 -0.89
C ALA A 92 5.75 17.75 -1.73
N ASP A 93 6.01 16.56 -1.19
CA ASP A 93 6.65 15.48 -1.93
C ASP A 93 5.80 15.00 -3.10
N CYS A 94 4.48 14.86 -2.91
CA CYS A 94 3.58 14.50 -4.00
C CYS A 94 3.57 15.56 -5.12
N LEU A 95 3.52 16.85 -4.77
CA LEU A 95 3.57 17.95 -5.74
C LEU A 95 4.89 17.95 -6.52
N ARG A 96 6.02 17.73 -5.83
CA ARG A 96 7.34 17.64 -6.44
C ARG A 96 7.45 16.46 -7.42
N LEU A 97 6.77 15.36 -7.13
CA LEU A 97 6.83 14.11 -7.91
C LEU A 97 5.71 13.97 -8.95
N ARG A 98 4.84 14.97 -9.07
CA ARG A 98 3.61 14.88 -9.89
C ARG A 98 3.86 14.46 -11.33
N ASP A 99 4.82 15.09 -12.01
CA ASP A 99 5.08 14.81 -13.42
C ASP A 99 5.64 13.39 -13.62
N GLN A 100 6.48 12.92 -12.69
CA GLN A 100 7.00 11.55 -12.72
C GLN A 100 5.89 10.53 -12.47
N LEU A 101 4.98 10.81 -11.55
CA LEU A 101 3.82 9.96 -11.28
C LEU A 101 2.91 9.87 -12.50
N GLN A 102 2.65 11.00 -13.18
CA GLN A 102 1.86 11.03 -14.41
C GLN A 102 2.52 10.23 -15.54
N ALA A 103 3.84 10.34 -15.68
CA ALA A 103 4.59 9.56 -16.66
C ALA A 103 4.52 8.05 -16.36
N LEU A 104 4.73 7.65 -15.10
CA LEU A 104 4.59 6.26 -14.65
C LEU A 104 3.18 5.72 -14.94
N VAL A 105 2.13 6.48 -14.62
CA VAL A 105 0.75 6.09 -14.88
C VAL A 105 0.46 5.97 -16.38
N GLY A 106 0.95 6.92 -17.18
CA GLY A 106 0.78 6.89 -18.63
C GLY A 106 1.41 5.64 -19.24
N GLU A 107 2.64 5.34 -18.84
CA GLU A 107 3.37 4.15 -19.29
C GLU A 107 2.69 2.84 -18.86
N PHE A 108 2.25 2.75 -17.60
CA PHE A 108 1.53 1.59 -17.08
C PHE A 108 0.24 1.34 -17.89
N ARG A 109 -0.54 2.38 -18.15
CA ARG A 109 -1.78 2.27 -18.94
C ARG A 109 -1.51 1.89 -20.38
N GLU A 110 -0.50 2.49 -21.01
CA GLU A 110 -0.15 2.17 -22.39
C GLU A 110 0.24 0.69 -22.52
N LEU A 111 1.15 0.22 -21.66
CA LEU A 111 1.57 -1.17 -21.66
C LEU A 111 0.40 -2.11 -21.33
N GLY A 112 -0.37 -1.79 -20.29
CA GLY A 112 -1.52 -2.59 -19.87
C GLY A 112 -2.57 -2.73 -20.97
N ASN A 113 -2.88 -1.66 -21.69
CA ASN A 113 -3.81 -1.70 -22.83
C ASN A 113 -3.29 -2.60 -23.95
N ARG A 114 -2.01 -2.50 -24.32
CA ARG A 114 -1.43 -3.35 -25.38
C ARG A 114 -1.52 -4.83 -25.02
N LEU A 115 -1.12 -5.18 -23.80
CA LEU A 115 -1.14 -6.57 -23.33
C LEU A 115 -2.57 -7.10 -23.17
N ALA A 116 -3.50 -6.31 -22.62
CA ALA A 116 -4.90 -6.70 -22.49
C ALA A 116 -5.59 -6.90 -23.85
N VAL A 117 -5.25 -6.12 -24.87
CA VAL A 117 -5.76 -6.34 -26.23
C VAL A 117 -5.28 -7.69 -26.78
N ARG A 118 -3.98 -8.01 -26.64
CA ARG A 118 -3.45 -9.30 -27.09
C ARG A 118 -4.04 -10.46 -26.30
N PHE A 119 -4.18 -10.31 -24.99
CA PHE A 119 -4.83 -11.29 -24.12
C PHE A 119 -6.25 -11.63 -24.62
N ARG A 120 -7.08 -10.61 -24.86
CA ARG A 120 -8.47 -10.81 -25.29
C ARG A 120 -8.60 -11.42 -26.69
N LEU A 121 -7.64 -11.16 -27.58
CA LEU A 121 -7.64 -11.71 -28.93
C LEU A 121 -7.12 -13.15 -28.99
N ASP A 122 -6.03 -13.43 -28.26
CA ASP A 122 -5.26 -14.67 -28.45
C ASP A 122 -5.48 -15.71 -27.34
N ILE A 123 -5.87 -15.28 -26.13
CA ILE A 123 -5.87 -16.11 -24.92
C ILE A 123 -7.29 -16.29 -24.36
N GLU A 124 -8.01 -15.19 -24.17
CA GLU A 124 -9.32 -15.17 -23.51
C GLU A 124 -10.35 -16.14 -24.12
N PRO A 125 -10.52 -16.24 -25.46
CA PRO A 125 -11.52 -17.12 -26.03
C PRO A 125 -11.28 -18.60 -25.69
N ALA A 126 -10.02 -19.03 -25.68
CA ALA A 126 -9.65 -20.40 -25.32
C ALA A 126 -9.75 -20.62 -23.80
N TYR A 127 -9.35 -19.63 -22.99
CA TYR A 127 -9.49 -19.67 -21.54
C TYR A 127 -10.95 -19.83 -21.11
N GLU A 128 -11.88 -19.04 -21.66
CA GLU A 128 -13.31 -19.10 -21.36
C GLU A 128 -13.95 -20.44 -21.74
N GLN A 129 -13.45 -21.08 -22.80
CA GLN A 129 -13.94 -22.38 -23.27
C GLN A 129 -13.31 -23.55 -22.49
N GLY A 130 -12.34 -23.29 -21.61
CA GLY A 130 -11.57 -24.32 -20.93
C GLY A 130 -10.64 -25.10 -21.86
N ASP A 131 -10.32 -24.51 -23.01
CA ASP A 131 -9.42 -25.08 -24.01
C ASP A 131 -7.96 -24.80 -23.66
N TRP A 132 -7.06 -25.44 -24.41
CA TRP A 132 -5.64 -25.14 -24.33
C TRP A 132 -5.34 -23.74 -24.90
N TYR A 133 -4.52 -22.97 -24.20
CA TYR A 133 -3.99 -21.68 -24.62
C TYR A 133 -2.48 -21.62 -24.35
N PRO A 134 -1.73 -20.79 -25.09
CA PRO A 134 -0.31 -20.61 -24.80
C PRO A 134 -0.11 -19.86 -23.47
N ASP A 135 0.90 -20.27 -22.71
CA ASP A 135 1.34 -19.61 -21.47
C ASP A 135 2.16 -18.34 -21.74
N ARG A 136 2.25 -17.92 -23.01
CA ARG A 136 3.07 -16.80 -23.49
C ARG A 136 2.37 -15.99 -24.56
N LEU A 137 2.54 -14.67 -24.51
CA LEU A 137 2.22 -13.74 -25.57
C LEU A 137 3.51 -13.24 -26.21
N VAL A 138 3.48 -13.08 -27.54
CA VAL A 138 4.57 -12.47 -28.31
C VAL A 138 4.02 -11.20 -28.94
N GLU A 139 4.59 -10.05 -28.58
CA GLU A 139 4.24 -8.76 -29.18
C GLU A 139 4.88 -8.58 -30.56
N GLU A 140 4.40 -7.61 -31.34
CA GLU A 140 4.86 -7.36 -32.72
C GLU A 140 6.34 -6.92 -32.80
N ASP A 141 6.86 -6.35 -31.73
CA ASP A 141 8.27 -5.97 -31.58
C ASP A 141 9.18 -7.14 -31.15
N GLY A 142 8.60 -8.33 -30.95
CA GLY A 142 9.30 -9.55 -30.56
C GLY A 142 9.51 -9.68 -29.05
N GLU A 143 8.91 -8.82 -28.22
CA GLU A 143 8.87 -9.06 -26.78
C GLU A 143 8.00 -10.27 -26.45
N THR A 144 8.43 -11.06 -25.46
CA THR A 144 7.68 -12.25 -25.02
C THR A 144 7.35 -12.12 -23.55
N TRP A 145 6.06 -12.29 -23.25
CA TRP A 145 5.49 -12.15 -21.92
C TRP A 145 4.91 -13.49 -21.48
N SER A 146 5.28 -14.00 -20.31
CA SER A 146 4.54 -15.10 -19.68
C SER A 146 3.29 -14.56 -19.00
N LEU A 147 2.22 -15.37 -18.97
CA LEU A 147 0.94 -14.99 -18.37
C LEU A 147 0.63 -15.80 -17.12
N HIS A 148 0.06 -15.14 -16.13
CA HIS A 148 -0.62 -15.77 -15.01
C HIS A 148 -2.01 -15.14 -14.83
N ILE A 149 -3.06 -15.89 -15.14
CA ILE A 149 -4.46 -15.41 -15.08
C ILE A 149 -5.00 -15.69 -13.67
N HIS A 150 -5.58 -14.68 -13.01
CA HIS A 150 -6.20 -14.85 -11.71
C HIS A 150 -7.34 -13.86 -11.46
N GLY A 151 -8.57 -14.37 -11.51
CA GLY A 151 -9.76 -13.54 -11.41
C GLY A 151 -9.89 -12.65 -12.64
N GLU A 152 -10.15 -11.36 -12.42
CA GLU A 152 -10.34 -10.34 -13.46
C GLU A 152 -9.01 -9.75 -13.98
N HIS A 153 -7.89 -10.22 -13.43
CA HIS A 153 -6.56 -9.73 -13.74
C HIS A 153 -5.69 -10.79 -14.41
N CYS A 154 -4.68 -10.30 -15.13
CA CYS A 154 -3.56 -11.10 -15.59
C CYS A 154 -2.24 -10.42 -15.23
N LEU A 155 -1.34 -11.17 -14.59
CA LEU A 155 0.05 -10.81 -14.41
C LEU A 155 0.84 -11.21 -15.67
N PHE A 156 1.49 -10.23 -16.28
CA PHE A 156 2.39 -10.40 -17.41
C PHE A 156 3.83 -10.18 -16.94
N THR A 157 4.72 -11.14 -17.23
CA THR A 157 6.16 -11.02 -16.94
C THR A 157 6.96 -11.06 -18.22
N ASN A 158 7.71 -10.01 -18.52
CA ASN A 158 8.59 -9.95 -19.69
C ASN A 158 9.76 -10.92 -19.47
N LEU A 159 9.90 -11.92 -20.35
CA LEU A 159 10.89 -12.98 -20.18
C LEU A 159 12.34 -12.53 -20.40
N ARG A 160 12.55 -11.33 -20.96
CA ARG A 160 13.88 -10.75 -21.18
C ARG A 160 14.27 -9.79 -20.07
N SER A 161 13.41 -8.82 -19.76
CA SER A 161 13.73 -7.78 -18.77
C SER A 161 13.40 -8.18 -17.33
N GLY A 162 12.50 -9.15 -17.14
CA GLY A 162 11.93 -9.46 -15.82
C GLY A 162 10.91 -8.42 -15.33
N THR A 163 10.51 -7.48 -16.18
CA THR A 163 9.47 -6.49 -15.85
C THR A 163 8.13 -7.19 -15.68
N GLU A 164 7.40 -6.84 -14.63
CA GLU A 164 6.10 -7.39 -14.31
C GLU A 164 5.04 -6.30 -14.35
N ILE A 165 3.89 -6.61 -14.92
CA ILE A 165 2.71 -5.74 -14.90
C ILE A 165 1.47 -6.60 -14.68
N GLU A 166 0.66 -6.24 -13.67
CA GLU A 166 -0.64 -6.86 -13.43
C GLU A 166 -1.75 -5.91 -13.87
N VAL A 167 -2.62 -6.41 -14.75
CA VAL A 167 -3.61 -5.59 -15.47
C VAL A 167 -4.98 -6.21 -15.36
N HIS A 168 -6.00 -5.37 -15.14
CA HIS A 168 -7.39 -5.78 -15.33
C HIS A 168 -7.69 -5.93 -16.83
N THR A 169 -8.02 -7.14 -17.28
CA THR A 169 -8.08 -7.45 -18.72
C THR A 169 -9.25 -6.76 -19.43
N ASP A 170 -10.38 -6.55 -18.74
CA ASP A 170 -11.52 -5.78 -19.26
C ASP A 170 -11.37 -4.26 -19.14
N TYR A 171 -10.69 -3.78 -18.10
CA TYR A 171 -10.50 -2.36 -17.80
C TYR A 171 -9.01 -2.02 -17.67
N PRO A 172 -8.22 -2.11 -18.75
CA PRO A 172 -6.77 -1.90 -18.69
C PRO A 172 -6.33 -0.48 -18.31
N ASP A 173 -7.24 0.49 -18.33
CA ASP A 173 -7.00 1.85 -17.81
C ASP A 173 -7.16 1.98 -16.29
N ALA A 174 -7.74 0.96 -15.64
CA ALA A 174 -7.88 0.89 -14.20
C ALA A 174 -6.52 0.74 -13.52
N ILE A 175 -6.35 1.43 -12.40
CA ILE A 175 -5.10 1.45 -11.65
C ILE A 175 -5.35 0.89 -10.27
N ASP A 176 -4.69 -0.23 -9.97
CA ASP A 176 -4.44 -0.63 -8.59
C ASP A 176 -3.09 -0.01 -8.14
N PRO A 177 -3.06 0.73 -7.01
CA PRO A 177 -1.84 1.34 -6.50
C PRO A 177 -0.71 0.33 -6.23
N GLY A 178 -1.04 -0.90 -5.84
CA GLY A 178 -0.09 -1.98 -5.59
C GLY A 178 0.55 -2.47 -6.89
N PHE A 179 -0.24 -2.70 -7.93
CA PHE A 179 0.28 -3.14 -9.23
C PHE A 179 1.11 -2.05 -9.91
N LEU A 180 0.70 -0.79 -9.80
CA LEU A 180 1.48 0.33 -10.32
C LEU A 180 2.85 0.43 -9.66
N LEU A 181 2.91 0.25 -8.33
CA LEU A 181 4.17 0.25 -7.59
C LEU A 181 5.03 -0.97 -7.95
N GLY A 182 4.44 -2.17 -8.04
CA GLY A 182 5.15 -3.38 -8.46
C GLY A 182 5.73 -3.27 -9.87
N TYR A 183 5.00 -2.63 -10.80
CA TYR A 183 5.50 -2.31 -12.13
C TYR A 183 6.71 -1.36 -12.06
N ALA A 184 6.62 -0.25 -11.31
CA ALA A 184 7.75 0.66 -11.15
C ALA A 184 9.00 -0.04 -10.58
N GLU A 185 8.80 -0.94 -9.61
CA GLU A 185 9.86 -1.73 -8.98
C GLU A 185 10.55 -2.68 -9.95
N THR A 186 9.79 -3.47 -10.71
CA THR A 186 10.32 -4.50 -11.62
C THR A 186 10.79 -3.95 -12.96
N ALA A 187 10.25 -2.81 -13.41
CA ALA A 187 10.77 -2.08 -14.57
C ALA A 187 12.11 -1.37 -14.27
N ASP A 188 12.50 -1.28 -13.00
CA ASP A 188 13.63 -0.49 -12.50
C ASP A 188 13.60 0.98 -12.95
N ARG A 189 12.40 1.59 -12.94
CA ARG A 189 12.17 2.98 -13.35
C ARG A 189 11.60 3.81 -12.21
N TYR A 190 11.62 5.13 -12.36
CA TYR A 190 11.07 6.08 -11.40
C TYR A 190 11.60 5.88 -9.96
N PRO A 191 12.95 5.88 -9.75
CA PRO A 191 13.54 5.62 -8.44
C PRO A 191 13.07 6.57 -7.35
N GLU A 192 12.72 7.81 -7.68
CA GLU A 192 12.21 8.79 -6.71
C GLU A 192 10.77 8.50 -6.27
N ILE A 193 9.92 7.98 -7.17
CA ILE A 193 8.57 7.50 -6.81
C ILE A 193 8.69 6.28 -5.88
N ARG A 194 9.55 5.31 -6.23
CA ARG A 194 9.81 4.13 -5.40
C ARG A 194 10.34 4.52 -4.01
N ALA A 195 11.32 5.42 -3.96
CA ALA A 195 11.88 5.92 -2.71
C ALA A 195 10.84 6.70 -1.87
N ALA A 196 9.89 7.38 -2.51
CA ALA A 196 8.79 8.05 -1.84
C ALA A 196 7.70 7.08 -1.33
N CYS A 197 7.62 5.85 -1.83
CA CYS A 197 6.61 4.85 -1.43
C CYS A 197 7.09 3.92 -0.31
N LEU A 198 7.66 4.46 0.77
CA LEU A 198 8.17 3.68 1.91
C LEU A 198 7.13 2.80 2.61
N GLU A 199 5.85 3.21 2.61
CA GLU A 199 4.74 2.46 3.17
C GLU A 199 3.97 1.67 2.08
N GLY A 200 4.58 1.49 0.90
CA GLY A 200 4.09 0.67 -0.20
C GLY A 200 2.78 1.20 -0.80
N PHE A 201 1.80 0.31 -0.93
CA PHE A 201 0.46 0.59 -1.46
C PHE A 201 -0.15 1.90 -0.92
N HIS A 202 -0.03 2.16 0.38
CA HIS A 202 -0.67 3.31 1.01
C HIS A 202 -0.06 4.65 0.58
N ASP A 203 1.25 4.68 0.29
CA ASP A 203 1.87 5.87 -0.25
C ASP A 203 1.45 6.09 -1.71
N MET A 204 1.49 5.05 -2.54
CA MET A 204 1.07 5.15 -3.94
C MET A 204 -0.40 5.58 -4.07
N ASP A 205 -1.31 4.98 -3.29
CA ASP A 205 -2.73 5.36 -3.25
C ASP A 205 -2.92 6.83 -2.87
N ARG A 206 -2.19 7.30 -1.87
CA ARG A 206 -2.22 8.71 -1.46
C ARG A 206 -1.69 9.63 -2.55
N MET A 207 -0.58 9.27 -3.21
CA MET A 207 -0.02 10.07 -4.31
C MET A 207 -1.02 10.22 -5.46
N LEU A 208 -1.65 9.12 -5.86
CA LEU A 208 -2.67 9.12 -6.92
C LEU A 208 -3.86 10.02 -6.55
N LYS A 209 -4.35 9.95 -5.30
CA LYS A 209 -5.42 10.81 -4.78
C LYS A 209 -5.05 12.29 -4.78
N LEU A 210 -3.88 12.64 -4.22
CA LEU A 210 -3.41 14.03 -4.17
C LEU A 210 -3.14 14.61 -5.56
N ALA A 211 -2.68 13.79 -6.50
CA ALA A 211 -2.50 14.18 -7.89
C ALA A 211 -3.83 14.24 -8.70
N ALA A 212 -4.95 13.84 -8.09
CA ALA A 212 -6.26 13.69 -8.72
C ALA A 212 -6.22 12.78 -9.97
N ILE A 213 -5.46 11.68 -9.89
CA ILE A 213 -5.37 10.68 -10.96
C ILE A 213 -6.49 9.66 -10.77
N PRO A 214 -7.41 9.49 -11.72
CA PRO A 214 -8.53 8.56 -11.59
C PRO A 214 -8.05 7.10 -11.62
N LEU A 215 -8.61 6.26 -10.75
CA LEU A 215 -8.28 4.83 -10.65
C LEU A 215 -9.10 3.94 -11.61
N GLY A 216 -10.07 4.50 -12.33
CA GLY A 216 -10.76 3.82 -13.44
C GLY A 216 -11.93 2.91 -13.08
N LEU A 217 -12.08 2.46 -11.82
CA LEU A 217 -13.19 1.58 -11.40
C LEU A 217 -14.34 2.30 -10.66
N GLN A 218 -14.18 3.55 -10.24
CA GLN A 218 -15.12 4.23 -9.33
C GLN A 218 -16.14 5.17 -10.00
N ASP A 219 -16.13 5.28 -11.33
CA ASP A 219 -17.00 6.21 -12.08
C ASP A 219 -18.10 5.51 -12.92
N ARG A 220 -18.54 4.30 -12.54
CA ARG A 220 -19.66 3.60 -13.23
C ARG A 220 -20.68 3.01 -12.26
#